data_AF-A0A8C5DWF4-F1
#
_entry.id   AF-A0A8C5DWF4-F1
#
_cell.length_a   1.000
_cell.length_b   1.000
_cell.length_c   1.000
_cell.angle_alpha   90.00
_cell.angle_beta   90.00
_cell.angle_gamma   90.00
#
_symmetry.space_group_name_H-M   'P 1'
#
loop_
_entity.id
_entity.type
_entity.pdbx_description
1 polymer ?
#
loop_
_entity_poly.entity_id
_entity_poly.type
_entity_poly.pdbx_seq_one_letter_code
_entity_poly.pdbx_strand_id
1 'polypeptide(L)'
;ALFKSSPFKHLPSAAILNEDSTTMWDVKVGPSVPSSAPLPEANNGHVTIQLQYLENVMEALWQHQFSLPFRQPVDAEALCIPDYYTIIKSPMDLGTIRKRLQNGYYCTAQDCIKDFDTMFNNCYVYNKV
;
A
#
# COMPACT_ATOMS: atom_id res chain seq x y z
N ALA A 1 14.76 -25.90 2.39
CA ALA A 1 15.02 -25.69 0.94
C ALA A 1 13.73 -25.45 0.17
N LEU A 2 12.98 -24.37 0.48
CA LEU A 2 11.66 -24.08 -0.11
C LEU A 2 11.47 -22.57 -0.38
N PHE A 3 12.47 -21.95 -1.00
CA PHE A 3 12.37 -20.61 -1.62
C PHE A 3 12.91 -20.65 -3.06
N LYS A 4 12.68 -21.76 -3.77
CA LYS A 4 13.09 -21.92 -5.17
C LYS A 4 11.89 -22.03 -6.10
N SER A 5 11.00 -21.05 -6.06
CA SER A 5 10.09 -20.74 -7.17
C SER A 5 9.46 -19.37 -6.93
N SER A 6 10.32 -18.35 -6.91
CA SER A 6 9.88 -16.97 -7.07
C SER A 6 9.36 -16.81 -8.51
N PRO A 7 8.11 -16.37 -8.73
CA PRO A 7 7.56 -16.13 -10.07
C PRO A 7 8.16 -14.88 -10.74
N PHE A 8 9.01 -14.12 -10.04
CA PHE A 8 9.64 -12.89 -10.54
C PHE A 8 10.81 -13.13 -11.51
N LYS A 9 10.75 -14.17 -12.37
CA LYS A 9 11.87 -14.49 -13.26
C LYS A 9 11.97 -13.62 -14.51
N HIS A 10 10.98 -12.82 -14.90
CA HIS A 10 11.03 -12.06 -16.15
C HIS A 10 10.60 -10.58 -15.98
N LEU A 11 11.25 -9.86 -15.07
CA LEU A 11 11.26 -8.40 -15.14
C LEU A 11 12.66 -7.95 -15.61
N PRO A 12 12.77 -7.21 -16.71
CA PRO A 12 14.07 -6.83 -17.26
C PRO A 12 14.82 -5.93 -16.28
N SER A 13 16.06 -6.33 -16.03
CA SER A 13 17.06 -5.62 -15.23
C SER A 13 17.52 -4.36 -15.98
N ALA A 14 16.81 -3.24 -15.82
CA ALA A 14 17.34 -1.91 -16.17
C ALA A 14 16.50 -0.77 -15.55
N ALA A 15 16.90 -0.28 -14.38
CA ALA A 15 16.78 1.14 -13.99
C ALA A 15 17.54 1.36 -12.66
N ILE A 16 18.88 1.32 -12.74
CA ILE A 16 19.74 2.07 -11.79
C ILE A 16 19.84 3.47 -12.37
N LEU A 17 19.25 4.47 -11.70
CA LEU A 17 19.57 5.92 -11.64
C LEU A 17 18.53 6.52 -10.66
N ASN A 18 18.77 7.34 -9.65
CA ASN A 18 19.94 7.99 -9.06
C ASN A 18 19.57 8.34 -7.61
N GLU A 19 20.56 8.38 -6.72
CA GLU A 19 20.48 9.14 -5.48
C GLU A 19 20.48 10.62 -5.84
N ASP A 20 19.35 11.32 -5.69
CA ASP A 20 19.38 12.73 -5.35
C ASP A 20 18.12 13.12 -4.57
N SER A 21 18.34 13.74 -3.42
CA SER A 21 17.28 14.29 -2.59
C SER A 21 16.93 15.66 -3.14
N THR A 22 15.80 15.83 -3.82
CA THR A 22 15.03 17.09 -3.91
C THR A 22 13.66 16.86 -4.54
N THR A 23 12.62 17.13 -3.73
CA THR A 23 11.22 17.48 -4.04
C THR A 23 10.68 17.24 -5.46
N MET A 24 9.75 16.30 -5.64
CA MET A 24 8.77 16.33 -6.73
C MET A 24 7.45 15.69 -6.29
N TRP A 25 6.49 16.52 -5.93
CA TRP A 25 5.07 16.16 -5.81
C TRP A 25 4.32 16.29 -7.16
N ASP A 26 5.05 16.41 -8.28
CA ASP A 26 4.51 16.61 -9.62
C ASP A 26 4.67 15.39 -10.53
N VAL A 27 4.02 14.28 -10.20
CA VAL A 27 3.80 13.20 -11.17
C VAL A 27 2.30 12.92 -11.31
N LYS A 28 1.84 13.05 -12.56
CA LYS A 28 0.46 12.96 -13.04
C LYS A 28 -0.32 11.82 -12.40
N VAL A 29 -1.46 12.20 -11.80
CA VAL A 29 -2.47 11.34 -11.19
C VAL A 29 -3.10 10.43 -12.25
N GLY A 30 -2.74 9.14 -12.24
CA GLY A 30 -3.57 8.07 -12.82
C GLY A 30 -4.91 7.97 -12.08
N PRO A 31 -5.92 7.24 -12.60
CA PRO A 31 -7.31 7.35 -12.14
C PRO A 31 -7.39 7.19 -10.63
N SER A 32 -7.75 8.31 -9.99
CA SER A 32 -7.85 8.47 -8.56
C SER A 32 -8.90 7.50 -8.02
N VAL A 33 -8.44 6.48 -7.29
CA VAL A 33 -9.29 5.71 -6.39
C VAL A 33 -10.08 6.72 -5.54
N PRO A 34 -11.40 6.55 -5.34
CA PRO A 34 -12.22 7.58 -4.74
C PRO A 34 -11.74 7.87 -3.32
N SER A 35 -10.99 8.96 -3.18
CA SER A 35 -10.72 9.70 -1.96
C SER A 35 -12.00 10.44 -1.52
N SER A 36 -13.14 9.76 -1.49
CA SER A 36 -14.45 10.33 -1.16
C SER A 36 -15.15 9.65 0.02
N ALA A 37 -14.49 8.69 0.70
CA ALA A 37 -14.91 8.35 2.04
C ALA A 37 -14.71 9.60 2.92
N PRO A 38 -15.78 10.16 3.51
CA PRO A 38 -15.62 11.26 4.46
C PRO A 38 -14.67 10.78 5.54
N LEU A 39 -13.68 11.61 5.90
CA LEU A 39 -12.93 11.39 7.14
C LEU A 39 -13.98 11.25 8.24
N PRO A 40 -13.96 10.18 9.06
CA PRO A 40 -14.78 10.12 10.25
C PRO A 40 -14.56 11.43 11.01
N GLU A 41 -15.65 12.09 11.45
CA GLU A 41 -15.58 13.35 12.20
C GLU A 41 -14.43 13.28 13.20
N ALA A 42 -13.49 14.22 13.08
CA ALA A 42 -12.17 14.16 13.69
C ALA A 42 -12.28 13.72 15.15
N ASN A 43 -11.84 12.49 15.43
CA ASN A 43 -11.92 11.90 16.75
C ASN A 43 -10.82 12.50 17.63
N ASN A 44 -10.95 13.79 18.00
CA ASN A 44 -10.08 14.58 18.87
C ASN A 44 -8.61 14.15 18.96
N GLY A 45 -7.98 13.85 17.82
CA GLY A 45 -6.57 13.47 17.71
C GLY A 45 -6.12 12.39 18.69
N HIS A 46 -6.99 11.46 19.13
CA HIS A 46 -6.62 10.50 20.17
C HIS A 46 -5.76 9.36 19.58
N VAL A 47 -4.48 9.68 19.32
CA VAL A 47 -3.45 8.70 18.97
C VAL A 47 -3.28 7.77 20.15
N THR A 48 -3.75 6.53 19.99
CA THR A 48 -3.55 5.49 21.00
C THR A 48 -2.11 4.99 20.96
N ILE A 49 -1.61 4.45 22.07
CA ILE A 49 -0.29 3.79 22.12
C ILE A 49 -0.18 2.69 21.06
N GLN A 50 -1.29 2.00 20.76
CA GLN A 50 -1.34 0.97 19.73
C GLN A 50 -1.18 1.56 18.32
N LEU A 51 -1.81 2.70 18.03
CA LEU A 51 -1.64 3.39 16.74
C LEU A 51 -0.20 3.90 16.57
N GLN A 52 0.40 4.45 17.63
CA GLN A 52 1.80 4.86 17.62
C GLN A 52 2.74 3.66 17.43
N TYR A 53 2.43 2.51 18.02
CA TYR A 53 3.18 1.27 17.76
C TYR A 53 3.07 0.85 16.28
N LEU A 54 1.88 0.98 15.68
CA LEU A 54 1.69 0.66 14.26
C LEU A 54 2.45 1.61 13.32
N GLU A 55 2.79 2.84 13.73
CA GLU A 55 3.69 3.70 12.95
C GLU A 55 5.09 3.09 12.85
N ASN A 56 5.62 2.57 13.97
CA ASN A 56 6.92 1.88 13.97
C ASN A 56 6.89 0.60 13.13
N VAL A 57 5.79 -0.16 13.20
CA VAL A 57 5.57 -1.35 12.34
C VAL A 57 5.54 -0.94 10.87
N MET A 58 4.86 0.16 10.54
CA MET A 58 4.79 0.69 9.18
C MET A 58 6.19 1.06 8.65
N GLU A 59 7.03 1.72 9.45
CA GLU A 59 8.41 2.02 9.03
C GLU A 59 9.24 0.75 8.81
N ALA A 60 9.11 -0.25 9.69
CA ALA A 60 9.80 -1.53 9.52
C ALA A 60 9.33 -2.27 8.25
N LEU A 61 8.02 -2.28 7.96
CA LEU A 61 7.46 -2.84 6.74
C LEU A 61 7.94 -2.06 5.51
N TRP A 62 8.00 -0.73 5.59
CA TRP A 62 8.49 0.11 4.50
C TRP A 62 9.92 -0.23 4.13
N GLN A 63 10.80 -0.47 5.11
CA GLN A 63 12.19 -0.84 4.86
C GLN A 63 12.38 -2.31 4.46
N HIS A 64 11.35 -3.15 4.57
CA HIS A 64 11.46 -4.55 4.23
C HIS A 64 11.69 -4.75 2.72
N GLN A 65 12.61 -5.65 2.38
CA GLN A 65 13.04 -5.92 0.99
C GLN A 65 11.89 -6.34 0.05
N PHE A 66 10.83 -6.97 0.58
CA PHE A 66 9.67 -7.41 -0.21
C PHE A 66 8.48 -6.44 -0.18
N SER A 67 8.65 -5.24 0.39
CA SER A 67 7.55 -4.27 0.49
C SER A 67 7.23 -3.58 -0.82
N LEU A 68 8.18 -3.51 -1.76
CA LEU A 68 8.06 -2.71 -2.99
C LEU A 68 6.73 -2.90 -3.75
N PRO A 69 6.23 -4.13 -4.01
CA PRO A 69 4.97 -4.33 -4.74
C PRO A 69 3.73 -3.78 -4.03
N PHE A 70 3.83 -3.49 -2.72
CA PHE A 70 2.74 -3.02 -1.89
C PHE A 70 2.84 -1.53 -1.54
N ARG A 71 3.92 -0.83 -1.93
CA ARG A 71 4.16 0.57 -1.53
C ARG A 71 3.25 1.58 -2.21
N GLN A 72 2.67 1.22 -3.35
CA GLN A 72 1.81 2.06 -4.16
C GLN A 72 0.55 1.28 -4.58
N PRO A 73 -0.55 1.98 -4.92
CA PRO A 73 -1.72 1.35 -5.52
C PRO A 73 -1.35 0.54 -6.77
N VAL A 74 -2.09 -0.54 -7.04
CA VAL A 74 -1.87 -1.38 -8.22
C VAL A 74 -2.24 -0.60 -9.49
N ASP A 75 -1.27 -0.39 -10.37
CA ASP A 75 -1.53 0.19 -11.69
C ASP A 75 -1.89 -0.93 -12.68
N ALA A 76 -3.19 -1.17 -12.84
CA ALA A 76 -3.70 -2.26 -13.66
C ALA A 76 -3.38 -2.10 -15.15
N GLU A 77 -3.29 -0.86 -15.65
CA GLU A 77 -2.94 -0.57 -17.03
C GLU A 77 -1.44 -0.81 -17.27
N ALA A 78 -0.58 -0.26 -16.41
CA ALA A 78 0.87 -0.42 -16.53
C ALA A 78 1.32 -1.89 -16.38
N LEU A 79 0.58 -2.67 -15.60
CA LEU A 79 0.83 -4.10 -15.40
C LEU A 79 0.11 -5.01 -16.42
N CYS A 80 -0.67 -4.42 -17.35
CA CYS A 80 -1.45 -5.15 -18.35
C CYS A 80 -2.41 -6.20 -17.76
N ILE A 81 -3.07 -5.88 -16.64
CA ILE A 81 -4.02 -6.73 -15.92
C ILE A 81 -5.41 -6.06 -15.82
N PRO A 82 -6.14 -5.94 -16.93
CA PRO A 82 -7.34 -5.10 -17.01
C PRO A 82 -8.51 -5.58 -16.13
N ASP A 83 -8.49 -6.83 -15.67
CA ASP A 83 -9.51 -7.42 -14.81
C ASP A 83 -9.33 -7.13 -13.31
N TYR A 84 -8.19 -6.52 -12.91
CA TYR A 84 -7.84 -6.33 -11.51
C TYR A 84 -8.94 -5.63 -10.71
N TYR A 85 -9.43 -4.47 -11.17
CA TYR A 85 -10.49 -3.71 -10.49
C TYR A 85 -11.89 -4.32 -10.68
N THR A 86 -12.03 -5.29 -11.59
CA THR A 86 -13.24 -6.09 -11.68
C THR A 86 -13.27 -7.16 -10.60
N ILE A 87 -12.13 -7.75 -10.24
CA ILE A 87 -12.02 -8.79 -9.21
C ILE A 87 -11.89 -8.16 -7.81
N ILE A 88 -10.97 -7.21 -7.66
CA ILE A 88 -10.65 -6.55 -6.40
C ILE A 88 -11.53 -5.31 -6.21
N LYS A 89 -12.46 -5.41 -5.25
CA LYS A 89 -13.48 -4.38 -5.00
C LYS A 89 -13.03 -3.27 -4.06
N SER A 90 -12.04 -3.53 -3.22
CA SER A 90 -11.53 -2.57 -2.24
C SER A 90 -10.01 -2.54 -2.29
N PRO A 91 -9.41 -1.86 -3.29
CA PRO A 91 -7.96 -1.75 -3.43
C PRO A 91 -7.33 -1.13 -2.17
N MET A 92 -6.15 -1.62 -1.78
CA MET A 92 -5.40 -1.10 -0.64
C MET A 92 -3.90 -1.34 -0.83
N ASP A 93 -3.08 -0.44 -0.30
CA ASP A 93 -1.62 -0.44 -0.38
C ASP A 93 -0.98 0.23 0.84
N LEU A 94 0.31 -0.04 1.10
CA LEU A 94 1.06 0.51 2.25
C LEU A 94 1.15 2.04 2.22
N GLY A 95 1.24 2.66 1.04
CA GLY A 95 1.31 4.12 0.91
C GLY A 95 0.02 4.77 1.39
N THR A 96 -1.13 4.21 1.00
CA THR A 96 -2.44 4.64 1.48
C THR A 96 -2.59 4.42 2.99
N ILE A 97 -2.21 3.24 3.51
CA ILE A 97 -2.29 2.94 4.95
C ILE A 97 -1.41 3.91 5.75
N ARG A 98 -0.18 4.16 5.29
CA ARG A 98 0.77 5.07 5.95
C ARG A 98 0.21 6.48 6.03
N LYS A 99 -0.33 7.00 4.92
CA LYS A 99 -0.95 8.33 4.87
C LYS A 99 -2.17 8.43 5.79
N ARG A 100 -3.00 7.39 5.83
CA ARG A 100 -4.15 7.31 6.75
C ARG A 100 -3.71 7.34 8.21
N LEU A 101 -2.68 6.58 8.55
CA LEU A 101 -2.14 6.52 9.92
C LEU A 101 -1.60 7.88 10.36
N GLN A 102 -0.76 8.51 9.54
CA GLN A 102 -0.15 9.82 9.81
C GLN A 102 -1.16 10.96 9.92
N ASN A 103 -2.28 10.87 9.19
CA ASN A 103 -3.33 11.89 9.20
C ASN A 103 -4.44 11.61 10.22
N GLY A 104 -4.27 10.64 11.12
CA GLY A 104 -5.25 10.32 12.16
C GLY A 104 -6.58 9.77 11.63
N TYR A 105 -6.56 9.08 10.48
CA TYR A 105 -7.76 8.48 9.88
C TYR A 105 -8.35 7.35 10.72
N TYR A 106 -7.50 6.59 11.42
CA TYR A 106 -7.93 5.42 12.19
C TYR A 106 -8.29 5.81 13.62
N CYS A 107 -9.52 5.48 14.03
CA CYS A 107 -9.96 5.64 15.42
C CYS A 107 -9.33 4.57 16.34
N THR A 108 -9.09 3.37 15.82
CA THR A 108 -8.53 2.24 16.57
C THR A 108 -7.42 1.54 15.78
N ALA A 109 -6.51 0.87 16.49
CA ALA A 109 -5.50 0.03 15.85
C ALA A 109 -6.12 -1.08 14.99
N GLN A 110 -7.29 -1.59 15.38
CA GLN A 110 -8.02 -2.60 14.62
C GLN A 110 -8.45 -2.09 13.24
N ASP A 111 -8.78 -0.80 13.11
CA ASP A 111 -9.15 -0.23 11.81
C ASP A 111 -7.96 -0.16 10.86
N CYS A 112 -6.78 0.16 11.38
CA CYS A 112 -5.52 0.10 10.61
C CYS A 112 -5.19 -1.34 10.20
N ILE A 113 -5.32 -2.30 11.12
CA ILE A 113 -5.08 -3.73 10.86
C ILE A 113 -6.03 -4.27 9.77
N LYS A 114 -7.30 -3.85 9.75
CA LYS A 114 -8.25 -4.24 8.69
C LYS A 114 -7.78 -3.81 7.29
N ASP A 115 -7.15 -2.65 7.15
CA ASP A 115 -6.62 -2.22 5.86
C ASP A 115 -5.38 -3.05 5.45
N PHE A 116 -4.52 -3.44 6.41
CA PHE A 116 -3.45 -4.40 6.14
C PHE A 116 -4.00 -5.76 5.68
N ASP A 117 -5.01 -6.29 6.38
CA ASP A 117 -5.68 -7.54 6.01
C ASP A 117 -6.31 -7.44 4.62
N THR A 118 -6.93 -6.31 4.30
CA THR A 118 -7.50 -6.04 2.97
C THR A 118 -6.43 -6.06 1.88
N MET A 119 -5.30 -5.37 2.10
CA MET A 119 -4.17 -5.36 1.18
C MET A 119 -3.63 -6.76 0.89
N PHE A 120 -3.37 -7.55 1.95
CA PHE A 120 -2.88 -8.92 1.78
C PHE A 120 -3.93 -9.85 1.16
N ASN A 121 -5.19 -9.76 1.58
CA ASN A 121 -6.28 -10.56 1.00
C ASN A 121 -6.49 -10.26 -0.47
N ASN A 122 -6.41 -8.99 -0.89
CA ASN A 122 -6.46 -8.62 -2.31
C ASN A 122 -5.34 -9.29 -3.10
N CYS A 123 -4.11 -9.23 -2.57
CA CYS A 123 -2.97 -9.92 -3.15
C CYS A 123 -3.21 -11.42 -3.26
N TYR A 124 -3.71 -12.06 -2.20
CA TYR A 124 -4.04 -13.47 -2.24
C TYR A 124 -5.12 -13.79 -3.25
N VAL A 125 -6.24 -13.06 -3.26
CA VAL A 125 -7.38 -13.31 -4.15
C VAL A 125 -6.99 -13.17 -5.62
N TYR A 126 -6.27 -12.12 -5.97
CA TYR A 126 -5.89 -11.87 -7.37
C TYR A 126 -4.78 -12.81 -7.84
N ASN A 127 -3.77 -13.06 -6.99
CA ASN A 127 -2.59 -13.85 -7.36
C ASN A 127 -2.72 -15.34 -7.00
N LYS A 128 -3.95 -15.86 -6.77
CA LYS A 128 -4.11 -17.31 -6.62
C LYS A 128 -3.72 -17.97 -7.94
N VAL A 129 -2.61 -18.69 -7.90
CA VAL A 129 -2.21 -19.66 -8.94
C VAL A 129 -3.03 -20.92 -8.78
#